data_AF-A0AAU5QQY9-F1
#
_entry.id   AF-A0AAU5QQY9-F1
#
_cell.length_a   1.000
_cell.length_b   1.000
_cell.length_c   1.000
_cell.angle_alpha   90.00
_cell.angle_beta   90.00
_cell.angle_gamma   90.00
#
_symmetry.space_group_name_H-M   'P 1'
#
loop_
_entity.id
_entity.type
_entity.pdbx_description
1 polymer ?
#
loop_
_entity_poly.entity_id
_entity_poly.type
_entity_poly.pdbx_seq_one_letter_code
_entity_poly.pdbx_strand_id
1 'polypeptide(L)'
;MTTDWTAEARRTARGRRLDELSSPPSGQSACPAAPLSEAEICEAEAELGIGFPDQYRAYLLRQNAGGTVNRLGRSAAGWGWHGDSHTNYDLLTTAFPHPDSYRAYEDELDAREPLTENFPDHNAYRAAWEQWDAEYEVFEERKTSGAVFIQDNGCGFSTLLVVSGPLRGSLWFDGRATCDQILPLNLGGQPVSFTDWLARRSMDLVGW
;
A
#
# COMPACT_ATOMS: atom_id res chain seq x y z
N MET A 1 28.44 4.74 9.24
CA MET A 1 27.40 5.10 10.22
C MET A 1 26.43 3.94 10.23
N THR A 2 26.20 3.28 11.36
CA THR A 2 25.19 2.22 11.47
C THR A 2 23.82 2.88 11.46
N THR A 3 22.94 2.47 10.56
CA THR A 3 21.54 2.94 10.51
C THR A 3 20.83 2.49 11.79
N ASP A 4 20.15 3.41 12.48
CA ASP A 4 19.23 3.05 13.57
C ASP A 4 17.89 2.65 12.94
N TRP A 5 17.74 1.35 12.70
CA TRP A 5 16.57 0.82 12.01
C TRP A 5 15.31 0.96 12.84
N THR A 6 15.40 0.90 14.17
CA THR A 6 14.25 1.12 15.06
C THR A 6 13.70 2.54 14.92
N ALA A 7 14.58 3.55 14.80
CA ALA A 7 14.14 4.92 14.55
C ALA A 7 13.49 5.08 13.16
N GLU A 8 14.04 4.41 12.14
CA GLU A 8 13.50 4.43 10.78
C GLU A 8 12.15 3.70 10.67
N ALA A 9 11.98 2.56 11.36
CA ALA A 9 10.71 1.83 11.43
C ALA A 9 9.61 2.70 12.04
N ARG A 10 9.89 3.36 13.17
CA ARG A 10 8.95 4.30 13.82
C ARG A 10 8.63 5.51 12.95
N ARG A 11 9.58 5.98 12.13
CA ARG A 11 9.33 7.05 11.17
C ARG A 11 8.41 6.55 10.07
N THR A 12 8.73 5.41 9.48
CA THR A 12 8.02 4.79 8.37
C THR A 12 6.57 4.47 8.77
N ALA A 13 6.35 3.84 9.92
CA ALA A 13 5.02 3.46 10.40
C ALA A 13 4.05 4.65 10.59
N ARG A 14 4.55 5.85 10.90
CA ARG A 14 3.72 7.05 11.05
C ARG A 14 3.02 7.48 9.76
N GLY A 15 3.57 7.10 8.61
CA GLY A 15 3.00 7.43 7.31
C GLY A 15 1.65 6.74 7.03
N ARG A 16 1.27 5.68 7.77
CA ARG A 16 0.02 4.92 7.53
C ARG A 16 -1.28 5.58 8.02
N ARG A 17 -1.22 6.73 8.70
CA ARG A 17 -2.40 7.50 9.21
C ARG A 17 -3.50 6.62 9.88
N LEU A 18 -3.10 5.56 10.60
CA LEU A 18 -3.94 4.44 11.07
C LEU A 18 -5.25 4.84 11.79
N ASP A 19 -5.20 5.92 12.59
CA ASP A 19 -6.30 6.33 13.47
C ASP A 19 -7.22 7.42 12.87
N GLU A 20 -6.80 8.07 11.78
CA GLU A 20 -7.42 9.33 11.34
C GLU A 20 -8.44 9.15 10.20
N LEU A 21 -8.39 8.00 9.51
CA LEU A 21 -9.30 7.65 8.41
C LEU A 21 -10.34 6.59 8.79
N SER A 22 -10.19 5.97 9.96
CA SER A 22 -11.03 4.87 10.48
C SER A 22 -12.30 5.36 11.20
N SER A 23 -12.37 6.62 11.61
CA SER A 23 -13.53 7.15 12.34
C SER A 23 -14.55 7.80 11.38
N PRO A 24 -15.77 7.26 11.23
CA PRO A 24 -16.86 8.06 10.68
C PRO A 24 -17.21 9.18 11.68
N PRO A 25 -17.50 10.41 11.25
CA PRO A 25 -18.08 11.39 12.16
C PRO A 25 -19.41 10.84 12.67
N SER A 26 -19.51 10.61 13.98
CA SER A 26 -20.76 10.25 14.65
C SER A 26 -21.85 11.26 14.30
N GLY A 27 -22.81 10.85 13.46
CA GLY A 27 -24.05 11.61 13.24
C GLY A 27 -24.34 12.16 11.85
N GLN A 28 -23.81 11.60 10.75
CA GLN A 28 -24.34 11.90 9.41
C GLN A 28 -24.96 10.66 8.77
N SER A 29 -26.28 10.67 8.63
CA SER A 29 -27.05 9.74 7.81
C SER A 29 -26.36 9.52 6.46
N ALA A 30 -26.18 8.26 6.08
CA ALA A 30 -25.56 7.84 4.83
C ALA A 30 -26.44 8.24 3.62
N CYS A 31 -26.37 9.51 3.23
CA CYS A 31 -26.65 9.90 1.86
C CYS A 31 -25.57 9.26 0.97
N PRO A 32 -25.92 8.62 -0.15
CA PRO A 32 -24.91 8.21 -1.12
C PRO A 32 -24.19 9.47 -1.55
N ALA A 33 -22.90 9.57 -1.21
CA ALA A 33 -22.14 10.75 -1.57
C ALA A 33 -22.08 10.90 -3.09
N ALA A 34 -21.97 12.14 -3.57
CA ALA A 34 -21.88 12.42 -4.99
C ALA A 34 -20.50 11.99 -5.54
N PRO A 35 -20.37 11.70 -6.85
CA PRO A 35 -19.07 11.57 -7.51
C PRO A 35 -18.21 12.82 -7.25
N LEU A 36 -16.89 12.63 -7.22
CA LEU A 36 -15.96 13.73 -7.02
C LEU A 36 -15.95 14.64 -8.27
N SER A 37 -15.83 15.94 -8.05
CA SER A 37 -15.61 16.92 -9.11
C SER A 37 -14.14 16.96 -9.54
N GLU A 38 -13.87 17.48 -10.74
CA GLU A 38 -12.49 17.71 -11.22
C GLU A 38 -11.68 18.57 -10.24
N ALA A 39 -12.32 19.55 -9.59
CA ALA A 39 -11.66 20.42 -8.61
C ALA A 39 -11.23 19.66 -7.36
N GLU A 40 -12.08 18.77 -6.84
CA GLU A 40 -11.76 17.92 -5.69
C GLU A 40 -10.65 16.92 -6.03
N ILE A 41 -10.66 16.34 -7.23
CA ILE A 41 -9.60 15.44 -7.66
C ILE A 41 -8.27 16.19 -7.77
N CYS A 42 -8.25 17.38 -8.39
CA CYS A 42 -7.04 18.19 -8.47
C CYS A 42 -6.51 18.59 -7.07
N GLU A 43 -7.41 18.88 -6.13
CA GLU A 43 -7.01 19.17 -4.75
C GLU A 43 -6.39 17.92 -4.08
N ALA A 44 -7.00 16.75 -4.25
CA ALA A 44 -6.49 15.50 -3.71
C ALA A 44 -5.10 15.16 -4.29
N GLU A 45 -4.92 15.28 -5.60
CA GLU A 45 -3.63 15.07 -6.28
C GLU A 45 -2.55 16.03 -5.76
N ALA A 46 -2.90 17.30 -5.58
CA ALA A 46 -1.98 18.31 -5.07
C ALA A 46 -1.58 18.04 -3.61
N GLU A 47 -2.53 17.65 -2.75
CA GLU A 47 -2.26 17.35 -1.34
C GLU A 47 -1.44 16.06 -1.18
N LEU A 48 -1.75 15.03 -1.98
CA LEU A 48 -1.07 13.73 -1.94
C LEU A 48 0.26 13.74 -2.71
N GLY A 49 0.53 14.77 -3.51
CA GLY A 49 1.75 14.90 -4.31
C GLY A 49 1.83 13.90 -5.48
N ILE A 50 0.71 13.32 -5.90
CA ILE A 50 0.62 12.30 -6.96
C ILE A 50 -0.38 12.72 -8.02
N GLY A 51 -0.20 12.27 -9.26
CA GLY A 51 -1.24 12.32 -10.27
C GLY A 51 -1.95 10.97 -10.35
N PHE A 52 -3.28 10.93 -10.28
CA PHE A 52 -4.03 9.68 -10.37
C PHE A 52 -4.02 9.09 -11.78
N PRO A 53 -3.86 7.77 -11.94
CA PRO A 53 -3.97 7.12 -13.25
C PRO A 53 -5.27 7.47 -13.97
N ASP A 54 -5.22 7.71 -15.28
CA ASP A 54 -6.34 8.27 -16.06
C ASP A 54 -7.64 7.48 -15.90
N GLN A 55 -7.55 6.14 -15.87
CA GLN A 55 -8.72 5.28 -15.66
C GLN A 55 -9.29 5.40 -14.24
N TYR A 56 -8.44 5.59 -13.24
CA TYR A 56 -8.87 5.80 -11.87
C TYR A 56 -9.52 7.19 -11.71
N ARG A 57 -8.94 8.23 -12.31
CA ARG A 57 -9.55 9.57 -12.38
C ARG A 57 -10.92 9.52 -13.03
N ALA A 58 -11.05 8.85 -14.18
CA ALA A 58 -12.33 8.69 -14.87
C ALA A 58 -13.37 7.94 -14.03
N TYR A 59 -12.94 6.99 -13.20
CA TYR A 59 -13.81 6.30 -12.25
C TYR A 59 -14.33 7.23 -11.15
N LEU A 60 -13.44 7.99 -10.51
CA LEU A 60 -13.80 8.95 -9.44
C LEU A 60 -14.82 10.01 -9.88
N LEU A 61 -14.75 10.45 -11.14
CA LEU A 61 -15.69 11.40 -11.75
C LEU A 61 -17.08 10.82 -12.03
N ARG A 62 -17.20 9.50 -12.23
CA ARG A 62 -18.43 8.84 -12.68
C ARG A 62 -19.20 8.19 -11.56
N GLN A 63 -18.49 7.60 -10.60
CA GLN A 63 -19.08 6.86 -9.49
C GLN A 63 -18.48 7.39 -8.21
N ASN A 64 -19.34 7.68 -7.24
CA ASN A 64 -18.86 7.80 -5.87
C ASN A 64 -18.47 6.40 -5.40
N ALA A 65 -17.19 6.22 -5.09
CA ALA A 65 -16.57 4.96 -4.72
C ALA A 65 -17.27 4.35 -3.48
N GLY A 66 -18.30 3.54 -3.72
CA GLY A 66 -19.08 2.81 -2.72
C GLY A 66 -19.35 1.37 -3.17
N GLY A 67 -18.36 0.77 -3.83
CA GLY A 67 -18.38 -0.61 -4.31
C GLY A 67 -17.21 -1.41 -3.73
N THR A 68 -16.55 -2.23 -4.55
CA THR A 68 -15.34 -2.98 -4.17
C THR A 68 -14.12 -2.10 -3.92
N VAL A 69 -14.14 -0.84 -4.36
CA VAL A 69 -13.03 0.11 -4.27
C VAL A 69 -13.15 1.01 -3.04
N ASN A 70 -12.10 1.11 -2.25
CA ASN A 70 -11.97 2.02 -1.11
C ASN A 70 -12.22 3.46 -1.54
N ARG A 71 -13.02 4.17 -0.74
CA ARG A 71 -13.55 5.48 -1.12
C ARG A 71 -12.52 6.57 -0.92
N LEU A 72 -12.12 7.27 -1.99
CA LEU A 72 -11.35 8.51 -1.84
C LEU A 72 -12.26 9.61 -1.28
N GLY A 73 -11.82 10.26 -0.22
CA GLY A 73 -12.56 11.35 0.42
C GLY A 73 -11.66 12.21 1.30
N ARG A 74 -12.19 13.36 1.70
CA ARG A 74 -11.51 14.28 2.62
C ARG A 74 -12.00 14.06 4.05
N SER A 75 -11.08 13.87 4.99
CA SER A 75 -11.34 13.80 6.42
C SER A 75 -10.66 14.95 7.16
N ALA A 76 -10.72 14.95 8.49
CA ALA A 76 -9.96 15.89 9.32
C ALA A 76 -8.43 15.78 9.14
N ALA A 77 -7.95 14.63 8.67
CA ALA A 77 -6.53 14.38 8.35
C ALA A 77 -6.17 14.63 6.88
N GLY A 78 -7.08 15.23 6.11
CA GLY A 78 -6.87 15.52 4.70
C GLY A 78 -7.46 14.45 3.77
N TRP A 79 -6.95 14.40 2.54
CA TRP A 79 -7.38 13.45 1.52
C TRP A 79 -6.82 12.05 1.80
N GLY A 80 -7.67 11.04 1.67
CA GLY A 80 -7.31 9.64 1.88
C GLY A 80 -8.38 8.67 1.44
N TRP A 81 -8.06 7.38 1.52
CA TRP A 81 -8.97 6.29 1.16
C TRP A 81 -9.65 5.77 2.42
N HIS A 82 -10.98 5.90 2.50
CA HIS A 82 -11.75 5.36 3.60
C HIS A 82 -11.77 3.82 3.55
N GLY A 83 -11.56 3.20 4.71
CA GLY A 83 -11.44 1.74 4.85
C GLY A 83 -10.04 1.21 4.57
N ASP A 84 -9.09 2.08 4.22
CA ASP A 84 -7.69 1.74 4.07
C ASP A 84 -6.89 2.24 5.28
N SER A 85 -6.15 1.32 5.90
CA SER A 85 -5.22 1.58 7.00
C SER A 85 -3.78 1.14 6.66
N HIS A 86 -3.52 0.75 5.41
CA HIS A 86 -2.25 0.16 4.98
C HIS A 86 -1.44 1.10 4.09
N THR A 87 -2.09 1.99 3.32
CA THR A 87 -1.34 2.95 2.48
C THR A 87 -0.46 3.85 3.34
N ASN A 88 0.85 3.85 3.03
CA ASN A 88 1.79 4.78 3.62
C ASN A 88 1.89 6.06 2.77
N TYR A 89 1.31 7.14 3.29
CA TYR A 89 1.20 8.42 2.60
C TYR A 89 2.55 9.09 2.35
N ASP A 90 3.54 8.87 3.24
CA ASP A 90 4.89 9.43 3.09
C ASP A 90 5.67 8.78 1.94
N LEU A 91 5.26 7.57 1.52
CA LEU A 91 5.88 6.81 0.44
C LEU A 91 5.13 6.93 -0.89
N LEU A 92 4.02 7.67 -0.97
CA LEU A 92 3.21 7.75 -2.19
C LEU A 92 3.93 8.38 -3.37
N THR A 93 4.86 9.32 -3.12
CA THR A 93 5.64 9.97 -4.18
C THR A 93 6.87 9.16 -4.60
N THR A 94 7.20 8.10 -3.84
CA THR A 94 8.27 7.17 -4.19
C THR A 94 7.79 6.21 -5.26
N ALA A 95 8.63 5.86 -6.22
CA ALA A 95 8.25 4.92 -7.28
C ALA A 95 7.96 3.52 -6.71
N PHE A 96 6.90 2.87 -7.20
CA PHE A 96 6.62 1.48 -6.84
C PHE A 96 7.73 0.55 -7.34
N PRO A 97 8.38 -0.20 -6.44
CA PRO A 97 9.46 -1.10 -6.82
C PRO A 97 8.88 -2.36 -7.46
N HIS A 98 9.45 -2.77 -8.60
CA HIS A 98 9.12 -4.07 -9.17
C HIS A 98 9.62 -5.19 -8.23
N PRO A 99 8.88 -6.29 -7.99
CA PRO A 99 9.31 -7.34 -7.08
C PRO A 99 10.74 -7.87 -7.31
N ASP A 100 11.11 -8.09 -8.57
CA ASP A 100 12.46 -8.55 -8.93
C ASP A 100 13.58 -7.58 -8.53
N SER A 101 13.27 -6.30 -8.30
CA SER A 101 14.29 -5.30 -7.93
C SER A 101 14.79 -5.44 -6.49
N TYR A 102 13.99 -6.05 -5.60
CA TYR A 102 14.34 -6.19 -4.19
C TYR A 102 14.64 -7.62 -3.73
N ARG A 103 14.41 -8.64 -4.57
CA ARG A 103 14.62 -10.05 -4.22
C ARG A 103 16.02 -10.34 -3.64
N ALA A 104 17.07 -9.81 -4.26
CA ALA A 104 18.42 -10.05 -3.77
C ALA A 104 18.69 -9.42 -2.39
N TYR A 105 18.03 -8.29 -2.08
CA TYR A 105 18.15 -7.64 -0.78
C TYR A 105 17.33 -8.36 0.29
N GLU A 106 16.17 -8.88 -0.09
CA GLU A 106 15.37 -9.78 0.75
C GLU A 106 16.15 -11.04 1.12
N ASP A 107 16.75 -11.73 0.14
CA ASP A 107 17.59 -12.90 0.38
C ASP A 107 18.78 -12.58 1.33
N GLU A 108 19.36 -11.38 1.21
CA GLU A 108 20.42 -10.91 2.10
C GLU A 108 19.90 -10.63 3.52
N LEU A 109 18.70 -10.03 3.64
CA LEU A 109 18.06 -9.79 4.94
C LEU A 109 17.76 -11.11 5.65
N ASP A 110 17.16 -12.06 4.95
CA ASP A 110 16.83 -13.39 5.46
C ASP A 110 18.10 -14.10 5.94
N ALA A 111 19.18 -14.06 5.14
CA ALA A 111 20.46 -14.66 5.51
C ALA A 111 21.13 -13.99 6.73
N ARG A 112 20.76 -12.74 7.04
CA ARG A 112 21.24 -11.98 8.21
C ARG A 112 20.36 -12.15 9.45
N GLU A 113 19.30 -12.97 9.41
CA GLU A 113 18.44 -13.20 10.57
C GLU A 113 19.29 -13.61 11.78
N PRO A 114 19.24 -12.86 12.90
CA PRO A 114 20.00 -13.20 14.09
C PRO A 114 19.57 -14.56 14.65
N LEU A 115 20.53 -15.48 14.78
CA LEU A 115 20.32 -16.77 15.45
C LEU A 115 20.88 -16.73 16.86
N THR A 116 20.13 -17.28 17.82
CA THR A 116 20.53 -17.28 19.25
C THR A 116 21.92 -17.82 19.52
N GLU A 117 22.37 -18.82 18.74
CA GLU A 117 23.69 -19.46 18.84
C GLU A 117 24.88 -18.55 18.48
N ASN A 118 24.63 -17.46 17.74
CA ASN A 118 25.67 -16.54 17.30
C ASN A 118 26.01 -15.45 18.34
N PHE A 119 25.33 -15.44 19.50
CA PHE A 119 25.46 -14.39 20.49
C PHE A 119 25.90 -14.92 21.86
N PRO A 120 26.73 -14.15 22.59
CA PRO A 120 27.28 -14.57 23.88
C PRO A 120 26.22 -14.62 24.99
N ASP A 121 25.16 -13.83 24.86
CA ASP A 121 24.04 -13.80 25.80
C ASP A 121 22.74 -13.36 25.12
N HIS A 122 21.63 -13.57 25.85
CA HIS A 122 20.29 -13.29 25.38
C HIS A 122 20.02 -11.79 25.14
N ASN A 123 20.67 -10.88 25.87
CA ASN A 123 20.46 -9.44 25.68
C ASN A 123 21.12 -8.96 24.39
N ALA A 124 22.33 -9.46 24.08
CA ALA A 124 23.00 -9.19 22.82
C ALA A 124 22.22 -9.73 21.62
N TYR A 125 21.69 -10.95 21.73
CA TYR A 125 20.78 -11.53 20.73
C TYR A 125 19.54 -10.65 20.53
N ARG A 126 18.84 -10.29 21.61
CA ARG A 126 17.62 -9.48 21.53
C ARG A 126 17.87 -8.13 20.85
N ALA A 127 18.95 -7.44 21.20
CA ALA A 127 19.28 -6.17 20.58
C ALA A 127 19.59 -6.29 19.07
N ALA A 128 20.24 -7.38 18.65
CA ALA A 128 20.49 -7.65 17.23
C ALA A 128 19.19 -8.00 16.49
N TRP A 129 18.34 -8.84 17.10
CA TRP A 129 17.04 -9.21 16.56
C TRP A 129 16.14 -7.98 16.39
N GLU A 130 16.06 -7.09 17.39
CA GLU A 130 15.27 -5.85 17.32
C GLU A 130 15.74 -4.90 16.19
N GLN A 131 17.04 -4.86 15.89
CA GLN A 131 17.55 -4.06 14.77
C GLN A 131 17.24 -4.70 13.41
N TRP A 132 17.37 -6.02 13.30
CA TRP A 132 17.04 -6.77 12.09
C TRP A 132 15.53 -6.71 11.80
N ASP A 133 14.70 -6.94 12.81
CA ASP A 133 13.23 -6.88 12.70
C ASP A 133 12.77 -5.48 12.26
N ALA A 134 13.34 -4.42 12.85
CA ALA A 134 13.05 -3.06 12.43
C ALA A 134 13.52 -2.74 10.99
N GLU A 135 14.63 -3.31 10.54
CA GLU A 135 15.07 -3.20 9.15
C GLU A 135 14.08 -3.90 8.21
N TYR A 136 13.63 -5.09 8.61
CA TYR A 136 12.64 -5.89 7.89
C TYR A 136 11.28 -5.18 7.79
N GLU A 137 10.82 -4.55 8.88
CA GLU A 137 9.58 -3.74 8.88
C GLU A 137 9.64 -2.58 7.88
N VAL A 138 10.75 -1.85 7.86
CA VAL A 138 10.97 -0.75 6.89
C VAL A 138 11.01 -1.30 5.47
N PHE A 139 11.66 -2.44 5.27
CA PHE A 139 11.75 -3.11 3.99
C PHE A 139 10.36 -3.51 3.47
N GLU A 140 9.55 -4.17 4.31
CA GLU A 140 8.18 -4.57 3.99
C GLU A 140 7.28 -3.38 3.62
N GLU A 141 7.39 -2.26 4.35
CA GLU A 141 6.66 -1.06 3.96
C GLU A 141 7.06 -0.58 2.57
N ARG A 142 8.37 -0.56 2.28
CA ARG A 142 8.90 -0.01 1.03
C ARG A 142 8.48 -0.83 -0.19
N LYS A 143 8.16 -2.12 -0.04
CA LYS A 143 7.61 -2.96 -1.13
C LYS A 143 6.32 -2.40 -1.73
N THR A 144 5.55 -1.61 -0.97
CA THR A 144 4.30 -0.98 -1.41
C THR A 144 4.42 0.54 -1.65
N SER A 145 5.63 1.08 -1.70
CA SER A 145 5.86 2.50 -2.02
C SER A 145 5.15 2.88 -3.31
N GLY A 146 4.60 4.08 -3.43
CA GLY A 146 3.97 4.53 -4.68
C GLY A 146 2.73 3.74 -5.11
N ALA A 147 2.15 2.92 -4.23
CA ALA A 147 0.90 2.23 -4.45
C ALA A 147 -0.11 2.55 -3.34
N VAL A 148 -1.39 2.42 -3.68
CA VAL A 148 -2.51 2.63 -2.76
C VAL A 148 -3.33 1.35 -2.66
N PHE A 149 -3.79 1.02 -1.45
CA PHE A 149 -4.64 -0.13 -1.19
C PHE A 149 -6.08 0.21 -1.57
N ILE A 150 -6.48 -0.18 -2.76
CA ILE A 150 -7.78 0.18 -3.33
C ILE A 150 -8.89 -0.79 -2.97
N GLN A 151 -8.57 -1.99 -2.49
CA GLN A 151 -9.58 -2.97 -2.08
C GLN A 151 -8.98 -3.94 -1.06
N ASP A 152 -9.68 -4.16 0.05
CA ASP A 152 -9.46 -5.32 0.93
C ASP A 152 -10.15 -6.56 0.33
N ASN A 153 -9.41 -7.66 0.21
CA ASN A 153 -9.90 -8.94 -0.31
C ASN A 153 -10.16 -9.97 0.80
N GLY A 154 -10.09 -9.57 2.07
CA GLY A 154 -10.14 -10.45 3.25
C GLY A 154 -8.83 -11.21 3.49
N CYS A 155 -8.70 -11.80 4.68
CA CYS A 155 -7.56 -12.66 5.06
C CYS A 155 -6.18 -11.98 4.95
N GLY A 156 -6.12 -10.64 5.05
CA GLY A 156 -4.88 -9.88 4.89
C GLY A 156 -4.47 -9.65 3.43
N PHE A 157 -5.28 -10.07 2.46
CA PHE A 157 -5.06 -9.81 1.05
C PHE A 157 -5.64 -8.47 0.63
N SER A 158 -4.94 -7.79 -0.27
CA SER A 158 -5.41 -6.51 -0.80
C SER A 158 -5.08 -6.35 -2.27
N THR A 159 -5.79 -5.43 -2.92
CA THR A 159 -5.47 -5.00 -4.28
C THR A 159 -4.82 -3.64 -4.22
N LEU A 160 -3.68 -3.51 -4.88
CA LEU A 160 -2.89 -2.30 -4.97
C LEU A 160 -3.10 -1.65 -6.34
N LEU A 161 -3.25 -0.32 -6.35
CA LEU A 161 -3.13 0.51 -7.55
C LEU A 161 -1.82 1.28 -7.48
N VAL A 162 -0.96 1.14 -8.48
CA VAL A 162 0.28 1.91 -8.55
C VAL A 162 -0.03 3.33 -9.03
N VAL A 163 0.38 4.32 -8.25
CA VAL A 163 0.15 5.74 -8.52
C VAL A 163 1.44 6.50 -8.88
N SER A 164 2.61 5.96 -8.55
CA SER A 164 3.91 6.59 -8.78
C SER A 164 4.95 5.66 -9.40
N GLY A 165 5.77 6.22 -10.29
CA GLY A 165 6.86 5.49 -10.95
C GLY A 165 6.48 4.83 -12.30
N PRO A 166 7.38 4.01 -12.86
CA PRO A 166 7.22 3.44 -14.21
C PRO A 166 6.03 2.49 -14.37
N LEU A 167 5.59 1.88 -13.26
CA LEU A 167 4.47 0.94 -13.23
C LEU A 167 3.12 1.62 -12.96
N ARG A 168 3.06 2.96 -12.97
CA ARG A 168 1.85 3.74 -12.69
C ARG A 168 0.65 3.30 -13.55
N GLY A 169 -0.48 3.10 -12.88
CA GLY A 169 -1.74 2.64 -13.49
C GLY A 169 -1.89 1.13 -13.56
N SER A 170 -0.85 0.35 -13.22
CA SER A 170 -0.96 -1.11 -13.07
C SER A 170 -1.60 -1.50 -11.74
N LEU A 171 -2.19 -2.70 -11.72
CA LEU A 171 -2.82 -3.30 -10.57
C LEU A 171 -2.06 -4.53 -10.11
N TRP A 172 -1.96 -4.69 -8.80
CA TRP A 172 -1.22 -5.78 -8.17
C TRP A 172 -2.04 -6.40 -7.03
N PHE A 173 -1.81 -7.67 -6.78
CA PHE A 173 -2.33 -8.40 -5.65
C PHE A 173 -1.27 -8.44 -4.56
N ASP A 174 -1.58 -7.90 -3.39
CA ASP A 174 -0.76 -8.06 -2.20
C ASP A 174 -1.09 -9.41 -1.56
N GLY A 175 -0.24 -10.40 -1.84
CA GLY A 175 -0.32 -11.77 -1.35
C GLY A 175 0.58 -12.05 -0.15
N ARG A 176 1.21 -11.01 0.42
CA ARG A 176 2.26 -11.17 1.44
C ARG A 176 1.78 -11.88 2.70
N ALA A 177 0.49 -11.79 3.02
CA ALA A 177 -0.11 -12.52 4.15
C ALA A 177 0.04 -14.06 4.06
N THR A 178 0.33 -14.64 2.88
CA THR A 178 0.47 -16.10 2.73
C THR A 178 1.67 -16.57 1.94
N CYS A 179 2.13 -15.80 0.95
CA CYS A 179 3.22 -16.22 0.06
C CYS A 179 4.36 -15.22 -0.01
N ASP A 180 4.35 -14.18 0.84
CA ASP A 180 5.36 -13.11 0.90
C ASP A 180 5.57 -12.37 -0.45
N GLN A 181 4.61 -12.49 -1.38
CA GLN A 181 4.71 -11.94 -2.73
C GLN A 181 3.67 -10.87 -3.03
N ILE A 182 4.10 -9.91 -3.87
CA ILE A 182 3.22 -8.96 -4.55
C ILE A 182 3.19 -9.36 -6.02
N LEU A 183 2.00 -9.69 -6.53
CA LEU A 183 1.82 -10.34 -7.82
C LEU A 183 1.10 -9.41 -8.81
N PRO A 184 1.55 -9.30 -10.07
CA PRO A 184 0.87 -8.47 -11.06
C PRO A 184 -0.49 -9.09 -11.41
N LEU A 185 -1.53 -8.27 -11.49
CA LEU A 185 -2.83 -8.73 -12.00
C LEU A 185 -2.81 -8.74 -13.53
N ASN A 186 -3.08 -9.90 -14.12
CA ASN A 186 -3.03 -10.09 -15.55
C ASN A 186 -4.34 -10.68 -16.08
N LEU A 187 -4.70 -10.30 -17.31
CA LEU A 187 -5.80 -10.89 -18.08
C LEU A 187 -5.27 -11.32 -19.43
N GLY A 188 -5.28 -12.64 -19.70
CA GLY A 188 -4.75 -13.17 -20.97
C GLY A 188 -3.25 -12.93 -21.17
N GLY A 189 -2.47 -12.90 -20.07
CA GLY A 189 -1.01 -12.67 -20.11
C GLY A 189 -0.61 -11.22 -20.31
N GLN A 190 -1.53 -10.26 -20.18
CA GLN A 190 -1.27 -8.83 -20.22
C GLN A 190 -1.72 -8.16 -18.92
N PRO A 191 -1.08 -7.07 -18.48
CA PRO A 191 -1.53 -6.32 -17.30
C PRO A 191 -2.99 -5.92 -17.43
N VAL A 192 -3.78 -6.21 -16.39
CA VAL A 192 -5.21 -5.84 -16.38
C VAL A 192 -5.35 -4.33 -16.25
N SER A 193 -6.29 -3.75 -17.00
CA SER A 193 -6.64 -2.34 -16.83
C SER A 193 -7.52 -2.14 -15.59
N PHE A 194 -7.51 -0.94 -15.01
CA PHE A 194 -8.39 -0.62 -13.88
C PHE A 194 -9.86 -0.86 -14.22
N THR A 195 -10.28 -0.47 -15.42
CA THR A 195 -11.67 -0.63 -15.87
C THR A 195 -12.07 -2.09 -16.04
N ASP A 196 -11.17 -2.93 -16.58
CA ASP A 196 -11.43 -4.37 -16.72
C ASP A 196 -11.47 -5.08 -15.37
N TRP A 197 -10.62 -4.65 -14.44
CA TRP A 197 -10.56 -5.20 -13.10
C TRP A 197 -11.85 -4.98 -12.30
N LEU A 198 -12.53 -3.83 -12.44
CA LEU A 198 -13.77 -3.51 -11.70
C LEU A 198 -14.87 -4.59 -11.80
N ALA A 199 -14.91 -5.36 -12.88
CA ALA A 199 -15.90 -6.41 -13.10
C ALA A 199 -15.47 -7.81 -12.61
N ARG A 200 -14.32 -7.92 -11.91
CA ARG A 200 -13.62 -9.18 -11.62
C ARG A 200 -13.12 -9.22 -10.18
N ARG A 201 -12.78 -10.42 -9.70
CA ARG A 201 -12.07 -10.59 -8.42
C ARG A 201 -10.57 -10.62 -8.69
N SER A 202 -9.78 -9.97 -7.82
CA SER A 202 -8.33 -9.93 -7.97
C SER A 202 -7.69 -11.32 -7.98
N MET A 203 -8.19 -12.24 -7.15
CA MET A 203 -7.71 -13.63 -7.11
C MET A 203 -7.86 -14.38 -8.44
N ASP A 204 -8.84 -14.04 -9.27
CA ASP A 204 -9.06 -14.68 -10.57
C ASP A 204 -8.06 -14.17 -11.64
N LEU A 205 -7.28 -13.13 -11.31
CA LEU A 205 -6.35 -12.44 -12.21
C LEU A 205 -4.89 -12.65 -11.83
N VAL A 206 -4.65 -13.42 -10.77
CA VAL A 206 -3.30 -13.86 -10.38
C VAL A 206 -2.95 -15.10 -11.20
N GLY A 207 -1.81 -15.06 -11.89
CA GLY A 207 -1.22 -16.24 -12.52
C GLY A 207 -0.43 -17.03 -11.49
N TRP A 208 -1.07 -17.99 -10.83
CA TRP A 208 -0.41 -18.97 -9.96
C TRP A 208 0.54 -19.87 -10.74
#